data_AF-A0A958ZAR1-F1
#
_entry.id   AF-A0A958ZAR1-F1
#
_cell.length_a   1.000
_cell.length_b   1.000
_cell.length_c   1.000
_cell.angle_alpha   90.00
_cell.angle_beta   90.00
_cell.angle_gamma   90.00
#
_symmetry.space_group_name_H-M   'P 1'
#
loop_
_entity.id
_entity.type
_entity.pdbx_description
1 polymer ?
#
loop_
_entity_poly.entity_id
_entity_poly.type
_entity_poly.pdbx_seq_one_letter_code
_entity_poly.pdbx_strand_id
1 'polypeptide(L)'
;MSTDKLKHDALLYHAKPTPGKIKVVPTKKYESQRDLSLAYSPGVAAPCLEIAENKKDVYKYTSKGNLVAVISNGTAVLGLGDIGPEAAKPVMEGKGLLFKIFADIDVFDIEVDTKDTEEFIRAVKAIA
;
A
#
# COMPACT_ATOMS: atom_id res chain seq x y z
N MET A 1 -22.99 20.56 10.51
CA MET A 1 -22.11 20.23 11.66
C MET A 1 -21.18 21.41 11.88
N SER A 2 -20.87 21.79 13.12
CA SER A 2 -19.82 22.81 13.36
C SER A 2 -18.47 22.26 12.89
N THR A 3 -17.62 23.14 12.36
CA THR A 3 -16.30 22.80 11.81
C THR A 3 -15.42 22.08 12.84
N ASP A 4 -15.52 22.50 14.11
CA ASP A 4 -14.75 21.90 15.21
C ASP A 4 -15.17 20.47 15.53
N LYS A 5 -16.47 20.18 15.44
CA LYS A 5 -16.97 18.81 15.64
C LYS A 5 -16.48 17.89 14.53
N LEU A 6 -16.57 18.33 13.27
CA LEU A 6 -16.08 17.54 12.14
C LEU A 6 -14.57 17.27 12.23
N LYS A 7 -13.79 18.27 12.64
CA LYS A 7 -12.35 18.11 12.87
C LYS A 7 -12.07 17.07 13.95
N HIS A 8 -12.76 17.15 15.08
CA HIS A 8 -12.61 16.19 16.17
C HIS A 8 -12.96 14.76 15.72
N ASP A 9 -14.10 14.59 15.07
CA ASP A 9 -14.58 13.29 14.59
C ASP A 9 -13.61 12.69 13.55
N ALA A 10 -13.08 13.51 12.63
CA ALA A 10 -12.10 13.05 11.64
C ALA A 10 -10.79 12.59 12.29
N LEU A 11 -10.28 13.31 13.29
CA LEU A 11 -9.06 12.92 14.00
C LEU A 11 -9.25 11.60 14.77
N LEU A 12 -10.39 11.45 15.45
CA LEU A 12 -10.72 10.21 16.15
C LEU A 12 -10.85 9.03 15.18
N TYR A 13 -11.52 9.22 14.04
CA TYR A 13 -11.68 8.20 13.00
C TYR A 13 -10.33 7.66 12.48
N HIS A 14 -9.32 8.52 12.34
CA HIS A 14 -7.99 8.10 11.88
C HIS A 14 -7.12 7.45 12.96
N ALA A 15 -7.45 7.65 14.24
CA ALA A 15 -6.60 7.22 15.36
C ALA A 15 -7.12 5.98 16.10
N LYS A 16 -8.44 5.73 16.08
CA LYS A 16 -9.10 4.72 16.93
C LYS A 16 -10.06 3.83 16.14
N PRO A 17 -10.22 2.57 16.57
CA PRO A 17 -9.46 1.87 17.62
C PRO A 17 -8.02 1.53 17.21
N THR A 18 -7.78 1.44 15.90
CA THR A 18 -6.47 1.22 15.29
C THR A 18 -6.15 2.39 14.38
N PRO A 19 -4.93 2.95 14.41
CA PRO A 19 -4.54 4.03 13.52
C PRO A 19 -4.56 3.64 12.04
N GLY A 20 -4.86 4.62 11.18
CA GLY A 20 -4.86 4.46 9.73
C GLY A 20 -6.14 3.85 9.19
N LYS A 21 -6.24 3.78 7.86
CA LYS A 21 -7.47 3.33 7.17
C LYS A 21 -7.33 1.99 6.45
N ILE A 22 -6.12 1.48 6.32
CA ILE A 22 -5.81 0.25 5.59
C ILE A 22 -4.97 -0.69 6.47
N LYS A 23 -5.02 -1.99 6.16
CA LYS A 23 -4.22 -3.03 6.82
C LYS A 23 -3.86 -4.14 5.84
N VAL A 24 -2.77 -4.83 6.11
CA VAL A 24 -2.38 -6.05 5.39
C VAL A 24 -3.02 -7.26 6.07
N VAL A 25 -3.68 -8.11 5.30
CA VAL A 25 -4.32 -9.33 5.79
C VAL A 25 -3.84 -10.52 4.95
N PRO A 26 -3.35 -11.61 5.56
CA PRO A 26 -2.97 -12.81 4.83
C PRO A 26 -4.17 -13.44 4.09
N THR A 27 -3.94 -13.93 2.88
CA THR A 27 -4.98 -14.57 2.04
C THR A 27 -4.88 -16.10 2.01
N LYS A 28 -3.80 -16.68 2.54
CA LYS A 28 -3.57 -18.13 2.64
C LYS A 28 -3.69 -18.58 4.08
N LYS A 29 -3.90 -19.88 4.31
CA LYS A 29 -3.87 -20.48 5.66
C LYS A 29 -2.48 -20.31 6.27
N TYR A 30 -2.41 -20.18 7.59
CA TYR A 30 -1.16 -19.99 8.34
C TYR A 30 -1.18 -20.62 9.74
N GLU A 31 -2.08 -21.59 9.97
CA GLU A 31 -2.37 -22.11 11.32
C GLU A 31 -1.56 -23.37 11.66
N SER A 32 -1.10 -24.11 10.65
CA SER A 32 -0.36 -25.36 10.85
C SER A 32 1.11 -25.25 10.41
N GLN A 33 1.94 -26.18 10.90
CA GLN A 33 3.33 -26.32 10.44
C GLN A 33 3.39 -26.51 8.92
N ARG A 34 2.45 -27.27 8.35
CA ARG A 34 2.34 -27.45 6.90
C ARG A 34 2.07 -26.11 6.20
N ASP A 35 1.11 -25.33 6.69
CA ASP A 35 0.79 -24.02 6.10
C ASP A 35 2.00 -23.09 6.12
N LEU A 36 2.70 -23.00 7.26
CA LEU A 36 3.91 -22.18 7.40
C LEU A 36 5.04 -22.67 6.47
N SER A 37 5.18 -23.98 6.30
CA SER A 37 6.18 -24.56 5.39
C SER A 37 5.90 -24.26 3.91
N LEU A 38 4.64 -24.00 3.55
CA LEU A 38 4.24 -23.61 2.20
C LEU A 38 4.32 -22.09 2.00
N ALA A 39 3.89 -21.31 3.00
CA ALA A 39 3.92 -19.84 2.95
C ALA A 39 5.34 -19.28 3.00
N TYR A 40 6.28 -20.02 3.60
CA TYR A 40 7.68 -19.65 3.72
C TYR A 40 8.58 -20.84 3.39
N SER A 41 9.66 -21.04 4.13
CA SER A 41 10.61 -22.11 3.85
C SER A 41 10.09 -23.50 4.28
N PRO A 42 10.33 -24.55 3.48
CA PRO A 42 11.04 -24.54 2.19
C PRO A 42 10.14 -24.28 0.96
N GLY A 43 8.81 -24.28 1.10
CA GLY A 43 7.86 -24.29 0.00
C GLY A 43 7.89 -23.06 -0.91
N VAL A 44 8.22 -21.88 -0.37
CA VAL A 44 8.32 -20.62 -1.12
C VAL A 44 9.39 -20.66 -2.22
N ALA A 45 10.36 -21.59 -2.14
CA ALA A 45 11.39 -21.73 -3.16
C ALA A 45 10.80 -22.08 -4.54
N ALA A 46 9.74 -22.89 -4.59
CA ALA A 46 9.13 -23.31 -5.85
C ALA A 46 8.63 -22.13 -6.70
N PRO A 47 7.73 -21.24 -6.22
CA PRO A 47 7.31 -20.09 -7.01
C PRO A 47 8.45 -19.13 -7.33
N CYS A 48 9.48 -19.00 -6.47
CA CYS A 48 10.65 -18.18 -6.77
C CYS A 48 11.44 -18.72 -7.99
N LEU A 49 11.68 -20.02 -8.05
CA LEU A 49 12.40 -20.65 -9.17
C LEU A 49 11.61 -20.54 -10.47
N GLU A 50 10.29 -20.79 -10.43
CA GLU A 50 9.42 -20.62 -11.59
C GLU A 50 9.44 -19.19 -12.14
N ILE A 51 9.42 -18.18 -11.26
CA ILE A 51 9.52 -16.75 -11.67
C ILE A 51 10.91 -16.42 -12.22
N ALA A 52 11.97 -17.04 -11.69
CA ALA A 52 13.32 -16.86 -12.20
C ALA A 52 13.47 -17.42 -13.62
N GLU A 53 12.84 -18.55 -13.92
CA GLU A 53 12.78 -19.12 -15.27
C GLU A 53 11.86 -18.32 -16.20
N ASN A 54 10.70 -17.90 -15.72
CA ASN A 54 9.73 -17.11 -16.46
C ASN A 54 9.18 -15.94 -15.63
N LYS A 55 9.71 -14.73 -15.87
CA LYS A 55 9.33 -13.51 -15.14
C LYS A 55 7.83 -13.21 -15.18
N LYS A 56 7.08 -13.65 -16.19
CA LYS A 56 5.63 -13.40 -16.28
C LYS A 56 4.84 -14.14 -15.20
N ASP A 57 5.38 -15.23 -14.66
CA ASP A 57 4.70 -16.01 -13.61
C ASP A 57 4.61 -15.26 -12.27
N VAL A 58 5.26 -14.09 -12.15
CA VAL A 58 5.03 -13.17 -11.03
C VAL A 58 3.54 -12.80 -10.91
N TYR A 59 2.82 -12.69 -12.03
CA TYR A 59 1.38 -12.40 -12.05
C TYR A 59 0.52 -13.61 -11.66
N LYS A 60 1.08 -14.82 -11.69
CA LYS A 60 0.41 -16.07 -11.36
C LYS A 60 0.59 -16.43 -9.88
N TYR A 61 1.80 -16.26 -9.35
CA TYR A 61 2.17 -16.75 -8.02
C TYR A 61 2.26 -15.65 -6.95
N THR A 62 1.99 -14.39 -7.29
CA THR A 62 2.02 -13.26 -6.34
C THR A 62 0.78 -12.39 -6.47
N SER A 63 0.63 -11.42 -5.57
CA SER A 63 -0.44 -10.41 -5.63
C SER A 63 -0.21 -9.32 -6.69
N LYS A 64 0.90 -9.33 -7.45
CA LYS A 64 1.24 -8.27 -8.42
C LYS A 64 0.13 -7.96 -9.43
N GLY A 65 -0.71 -8.94 -9.77
CA GLY A 65 -1.83 -8.73 -10.69
C GLY A 65 -2.97 -7.85 -10.16
N ASN A 66 -3.12 -7.73 -8.84
CA ASN A 66 -4.16 -6.91 -8.20
C ASN A 66 -3.61 -5.72 -7.40
N LEU A 67 -2.28 -5.66 -7.23
CA LEU A 67 -1.63 -4.68 -6.36
C LEU A 67 -1.27 -3.41 -7.12
N VAL A 68 -1.72 -2.26 -6.60
CA VAL A 68 -1.40 -0.92 -7.13
C VAL A 68 -0.68 -0.10 -6.06
N ALA A 69 0.34 0.67 -6.46
CA ALA A 69 0.96 1.65 -5.59
C ALA A 69 0.33 3.04 -5.79
N VAL A 70 -0.10 3.68 -4.71
CA VAL A 70 -0.49 5.10 -4.72
C VAL A 70 0.72 5.90 -4.24
N ILE A 71 1.39 6.59 -5.17
CA ILE A 71 2.67 7.24 -4.90
C ILE A 71 2.51 8.77 -4.94
N SER A 72 3.05 9.47 -3.94
CA SER A 72 3.07 10.94 -3.87
C SER A 72 4.32 11.43 -3.15
N ASN A 73 4.75 12.67 -3.40
CA ASN A 73 5.74 13.38 -2.57
C ASN A 73 5.14 14.49 -1.71
N GLY A 74 3.79 14.58 -1.65
CA GLY A 74 3.10 15.53 -0.78
C GLY A 74 3.23 17.01 -1.17
N THR A 75 3.71 17.32 -2.38
CA THR A 75 3.88 18.71 -2.85
C THR A 75 2.57 19.38 -3.30
N ALA A 76 1.49 18.60 -3.49
CA ALA A 76 0.18 19.10 -3.90
C ALA A 76 -0.96 18.28 -3.25
N VAL A 77 -1.15 18.45 -1.94
CA VAL A 77 -2.17 17.72 -1.19
C VAL A 77 -3.48 18.51 -1.17
N LEU A 78 -4.43 18.13 -2.03
CA LEU A 78 -5.76 18.76 -2.12
C LEU A 78 -5.64 20.29 -2.29
N GLY A 79 -6.32 21.08 -1.44
CA GLY A 79 -6.17 22.53 -1.37
C GLY A 79 -5.13 23.01 -0.35
N LEU A 80 -4.35 22.11 0.25
CA LEU A 80 -3.38 22.43 1.29
C LEU A 80 -1.99 22.76 0.73
N GLY A 81 -1.75 22.45 -0.55
CA GLY A 81 -0.46 22.70 -1.22
C GLY A 81 0.62 21.72 -0.78
N ASP A 82 1.84 22.22 -0.68
CA ASP A 82 3.03 21.46 -0.31
C ASP A 82 3.14 21.37 1.22
N ILE A 83 2.71 20.23 1.75
CA ILE A 83 2.75 19.94 3.20
C ILE A 83 3.67 18.76 3.54
N GLY A 84 4.40 18.26 2.54
CA GLY A 84 5.35 17.17 2.70
C GLY A 84 4.72 15.77 2.68
N PRO A 85 5.57 14.74 2.54
CA PRO A 85 5.16 13.35 2.36
C PRO A 85 4.35 12.81 3.55
N GLU A 86 4.81 12.98 4.79
CA GLU A 86 4.12 12.42 5.96
C GLU A 86 2.72 13.01 6.14
N ALA A 87 2.55 14.30 5.88
CA ALA A 87 1.25 14.95 5.98
C ALA A 87 0.31 14.57 4.82
N ALA A 88 0.84 14.09 3.69
CA ALA A 88 0.07 13.57 2.58
C ALA A 88 -0.48 12.16 2.86
N LYS A 89 0.16 11.39 3.75
CA LYS A 89 -0.15 9.99 4.03
C LYS A 89 -1.63 9.70 4.29
N PRO A 90 -2.37 10.46 5.12
CA PRO A 90 -3.80 10.23 5.28
C PRO A 90 -4.56 10.32 3.94
N VAL A 91 -4.19 11.22 3.04
CA VAL A 91 -4.87 11.30 1.74
C VAL A 91 -4.57 10.08 0.88
N MET A 92 -3.33 9.58 0.90
CA MET A 92 -2.92 8.42 0.10
C MET A 92 -3.54 7.11 0.62
N GLU A 93 -3.55 6.87 1.93
CA GLU A 93 -4.32 5.77 2.53
C GLU A 93 -5.81 5.85 2.15
N GLY A 94 -6.36 7.07 2.14
CA GLY A 94 -7.74 7.32 1.73
C GLY A 94 -8.01 6.89 0.29
N LYS A 95 -7.09 7.16 -0.64
CA LYS A 95 -7.17 6.66 -2.01
C LYS A 95 -7.14 5.13 -2.03
N GLY A 96 -6.25 4.50 -1.27
CA GLY A 96 -6.17 3.04 -1.15
C GLY A 96 -7.48 2.42 -0.66
N LEU A 97 -8.09 3.02 0.37
CA LEU A 97 -9.43 2.63 0.84
C LEU A 97 -10.46 2.70 -0.28
N LEU A 98 -10.49 3.78 -1.07
CA LEU A 98 -11.45 3.94 -2.17
C LEU A 98 -11.24 2.89 -3.27
N PHE A 99 -9.98 2.62 -3.66
CA PHE A 99 -9.65 1.55 -4.61
C PHE A 99 -10.20 0.19 -4.15
N LYS A 100 -10.01 -0.13 -2.87
CA LYS A 100 -10.45 -1.41 -2.32
C LYS A 100 -11.98 -1.52 -2.28
N ILE A 101 -12.69 -0.51 -1.77
CA ILE A 101 -14.15 -0.63 -1.58
C ILE A 101 -14.95 -0.55 -2.89
N PHE A 102 -14.42 0.12 -3.92
CA PHE A 102 -15.15 0.30 -5.18
C PHE A 102 -14.71 -0.65 -6.30
N ALA A 103 -13.47 -1.17 -6.26
CA ALA A 103 -12.92 -1.98 -7.34
C ALA A 103 -12.20 -3.26 -6.87
N ASP A 104 -12.17 -3.54 -5.56
CA ASP A 104 -11.45 -4.66 -4.95
C ASP A 104 -9.94 -4.70 -5.27
N ILE A 105 -9.35 -3.54 -5.55
CA ILE A 105 -7.92 -3.38 -5.83
C ILE A 105 -7.15 -3.24 -4.51
N ASP A 106 -6.09 -4.04 -4.35
CA ASP A 106 -5.19 -3.94 -3.21
C ASP A 106 -4.20 -2.79 -3.43
N VAL A 107 -3.97 -1.99 -2.39
CA VAL A 107 -3.12 -0.79 -2.48
C VAL A 107 -2.09 -0.72 -1.37
N PHE A 108 -0.87 -0.32 -1.74
CA PHE A 108 0.09 0.29 -0.83
C PHE A 108 0.26 1.77 -1.19
N ASP A 109 0.14 2.65 -0.20
CA ASP A 109 0.54 4.04 -0.31
C ASP A 109 2.04 4.19 -0.01
N ILE A 110 2.72 4.97 -0.84
CA ILE A 110 4.16 5.20 -0.76
C ILE A 110 4.43 6.68 -0.92
N GLU A 111 4.87 7.31 0.17
CA GLU A 111 5.24 8.72 0.17
C GLU A 111 6.75 8.85 -0.03
N VAL A 112 7.17 9.49 -1.13
CA VAL A 112 8.59 9.68 -1.47
C VAL A 112 9.02 11.06 -1.04
N ASP A 113 9.96 11.15 -0.09
CA ASP A 113 10.50 12.42 0.40
C ASP A 113 11.55 12.99 -0.54
N THR A 114 11.10 13.46 -1.71
CA THR A 114 11.92 14.24 -2.62
C THR A 114 11.09 15.19 -3.46
N LYS A 115 11.66 16.37 -3.72
CA LYS A 115 11.15 17.35 -4.68
C LYS A 115 11.92 17.31 -6.01
N ASP A 116 13.00 16.54 -6.08
CA ASP A 116 13.75 16.35 -7.32
C ASP A 116 13.01 15.35 -8.21
N THR A 117 12.71 15.78 -9.43
CA THR A 117 11.95 14.99 -10.40
C THR A 117 12.67 13.69 -10.76
N GLU A 118 13.99 13.73 -10.97
CA GLU A 118 14.77 12.57 -11.38
C GLU A 118 14.90 11.55 -10.24
N GLU A 119 15.06 12.02 -9.01
CA GLU A 119 15.02 11.17 -7.82
C GLU A 119 13.66 10.52 -7.64
N PHE A 120 12.57 11.26 -7.79
CA PHE A 120 11.22 10.70 -7.73
C PHE A 120 11.00 9.62 -8.80
N ILE A 121 11.38 9.89 -10.05
CA ILE A 121 11.30 8.92 -11.15
C ILE A 121 12.13 7.68 -10.85
N ARG A 122 13.37 7.84 -10.36
CA ARG A 122 14.23 6.72 -9.97
C ARG A 122 13.61 5.89 -8.86
N ALA A 123 13.05 6.52 -7.82
CA ALA A 123 12.41 5.84 -6.71
C ALA A 123 11.24 4.98 -7.18
N VAL A 124 10.34 5.54 -8.01
CA VAL A 124 9.20 4.80 -8.58
C VAL A 124 9.66 3.63 -9.45
N LYS A 125 10.67 3.84 -10.31
CA LYS A 125 11.19 2.77 -11.19
C LYS A 125 11.85 1.63 -10.41
N ALA A 126 12.46 1.92 -9.26
CA ALA A 126 13.17 0.91 -8.47
C ALA A 126 12.22 -0.07 -7.75
N ILE A 127 10.96 0.30 -7.54
CA ILE A 127 9.96 -0.49 -6.81
C ILE A 127 8.88 -1.11 -7.72
N ALA A 128 9.04 -1.00 -9.05
CA ALA A 128 8.08 -1.44 -10.05
C ALA A 128 8.22 -2.92 -10.46
#